data_AF-A0A4R7V164-F1
#
_entry.id   AF-A0A4R7V164-F1
#
_cell.length_a   1.000
_cell.length_b   1.000
_cell.length_c   1.000
_cell.angle_alpha   90.00
_cell.angle_beta   90.00
_cell.angle_gamma   90.00
#
_symmetry.space_group_name_H-M   'P 1'
#
loop_
_entity.id
_entity.type
_entity.pdbx_description
1 polymer ?
#
loop_
_entity_poly.entity_id
_entity_poly.type
_entity_poly.pdbx_seq_one_letter_code
_entity_poly.pdbx_strand_id
1 'polypeptide(L)'
;MTFSKTWPARPDIVLEGGNVARSPNGTEFDTPDNLQIVTTNAPLATRSTRLLTTTNATSAATAQVAALAAAVWADYPALRPETVRALVVHSAEWSPVMRRRLDAVKSRRPRARLLRRYGMGVPDLTRATRSATDALTLVAQDVIHPFEEGVMREIHFHDLPWPTDVLADLAETQVRLRVTLSYFIEPNPGRRGWRRRHSYASHGLRFDLRTATESQGDFEKRLNQKALAEEEQRPTTSGTDAGWYLGTEHQSAPGCLHTDIWTGTAIDLANRGAIAVYPVTGWWKENPTRDRSDHGARYALVLSITTPETNADIWTPVAQQIGIPVAIET
;
A
#
# COMPACT_ATOMS: atom_id res chain seq x y z
N MET A 1 14.42 -12.80 -13.36
CA MET A 1 13.08 -13.42 -13.49
C MET A 1 12.02 -12.33 -13.47
N THR A 2 11.11 -12.28 -14.43
CA THR A 2 9.88 -11.48 -14.33
C THR A 2 8.73 -12.44 -14.04
N PHE A 3 8.15 -12.36 -12.84
CA PHE A 3 6.96 -13.12 -12.49
C PHE A 3 5.83 -12.84 -13.50
N SER A 4 5.03 -13.86 -13.83
CA SER A 4 3.85 -13.70 -14.70
C SER A 4 2.92 -12.60 -14.17
N LYS A 5 2.18 -11.94 -15.06
CA LYS A 5 1.19 -10.91 -14.72
C LYS A 5 0.08 -11.43 -13.79
N THR A 6 -0.11 -12.74 -13.74
CA THR A 6 -1.07 -13.42 -12.85
C THR A 6 -0.62 -13.44 -11.39
N TRP A 7 0.63 -13.07 -11.10
CA TRP A 7 1.16 -12.97 -9.74
C TRP A 7 1.04 -11.54 -9.22
N PRO A 8 0.99 -11.35 -7.88
CA PRO A 8 1.07 -10.03 -7.28
C PRO A 8 2.26 -9.21 -7.78
N ALA A 9 2.09 -7.90 -7.87
CA ALA A 9 3.20 -6.99 -8.14
C ALA A 9 4.14 -6.99 -6.93
N ARG A 10 5.38 -7.46 -7.13
CA ARG A 10 6.44 -7.52 -6.13
C ARG A 10 7.75 -6.99 -6.73
N PRO A 11 8.66 -6.44 -5.92
CA PRO A 11 8.57 -6.26 -4.47
C PRO A 11 7.60 -5.13 -4.08
N ASP A 12 7.24 -5.03 -2.79
CA ASP A 12 6.40 -3.94 -2.26
C ASP A 12 7.19 -2.65 -2.06
N ILE A 13 8.43 -2.80 -1.62
CA ILE A 13 9.41 -1.76 -1.31
C ILE A 13 10.82 -2.29 -1.55
N VAL A 14 11.81 -1.41 -1.55
CA VAL A 14 13.23 -1.74 -1.70
C VAL A 14 14.07 -0.98 -0.68
N LEU A 15 15.16 -1.58 -0.21
CA LEU A 15 16.22 -0.91 0.54
C LEU A 15 17.59 -1.27 -0.02
N GLU A 16 18.61 -0.53 0.41
CA GLU A 16 20.00 -0.77 0.05
C GLU A 16 20.42 -2.19 0.43
N GLY A 17 20.95 -2.94 -0.53
CA GLY A 17 21.46 -4.29 -0.31
C GLY A 17 22.94 -4.42 -0.61
N GLY A 18 23.65 -3.33 -0.87
CA GLY A 18 24.95 -3.37 -1.51
C GLY A 18 24.84 -3.44 -3.04
N ASN A 19 25.97 -3.29 -3.71
CA ASN A 19 26.11 -3.16 -5.14
C ASN A 19 27.03 -4.22 -5.74
N VAL A 20 26.91 -4.40 -7.06
CA VAL A 20 27.74 -5.29 -7.86
C VAL A 20 28.64 -4.43 -8.74
N ALA A 21 29.95 -4.66 -8.68
CA ALA A 21 30.90 -4.05 -9.60
C ALA A 21 30.75 -4.69 -10.98
N ARG A 22 30.82 -3.88 -12.03
CA ARG A 22 30.78 -4.33 -13.42
C ARG A 22 32.08 -3.92 -14.09
N SER A 23 32.73 -4.84 -14.79
CA SER A 23 33.96 -4.54 -15.53
C SER A 23 33.74 -3.44 -16.58
N PRO A 24 34.79 -2.69 -16.99
CA PRO A 24 34.65 -1.62 -17.98
C PRO A 24 34.08 -2.09 -19.34
N ASN A 25 34.43 -3.30 -19.78
CA ASN A 25 33.89 -3.92 -21.00
C ASN A 25 32.49 -4.55 -20.77
N GLY A 26 32.01 -4.59 -19.53
CA GLY A 26 30.66 -4.96 -19.17
C GLY A 26 30.35 -6.45 -19.18
N THR A 27 31.37 -7.31 -19.23
CA THR A 27 31.26 -8.79 -19.34
C THR A 27 31.43 -9.51 -18.00
N GLU A 28 32.09 -8.89 -17.03
CA GLU A 28 32.38 -9.49 -15.73
C GLU A 28 31.69 -8.71 -14.61
N PHE A 29 31.30 -9.43 -13.56
CA PHE A 29 30.60 -8.91 -12.40
C PHE A 29 31.26 -9.44 -11.14
N ASP A 30 31.49 -8.56 -10.17
CA ASP A 30 32.08 -8.89 -8.88
C ASP A 30 31.31 -8.21 -7.74
N THR A 31 31.43 -8.74 -6.52
CA THR A 31 30.80 -8.20 -5.31
C THR A 31 31.86 -7.85 -4.28
N PRO A 32 32.72 -6.84 -4.54
CA PRO A 32 33.78 -6.47 -3.62
C PRO A 32 33.18 -5.95 -2.30
N ASP A 33 33.84 -6.24 -1.18
CA ASP A 33 33.34 -5.95 0.17
C ASP A 33 33.00 -4.47 0.39
N ASN A 34 33.70 -3.55 -0.26
CA ASN A 34 33.45 -2.10 -0.18
C ASN A 34 32.14 -1.66 -0.85
N LEU A 35 31.50 -2.53 -1.63
CA LEU A 35 30.16 -2.32 -2.18
C LEU A 35 29.09 -3.07 -1.39
N GLN A 36 29.43 -3.78 -0.32
CA GLN A 36 28.49 -4.53 0.51
C GLN A 36 28.14 -3.79 1.81
N ILE A 37 27.22 -4.36 2.60
CA ILE A 37 26.76 -3.77 3.86
C ILE A 37 27.46 -4.47 5.02
N VAL A 38 28.05 -3.68 5.93
CA VAL A 38 28.72 -4.21 7.13
C VAL A 38 27.68 -4.76 8.11
N THR A 39 27.96 -5.91 8.70
CA THR A 39 27.12 -6.58 9.70
C THR A 39 27.96 -7.32 10.74
N THR A 40 27.32 -7.82 11.80
CA THR A 40 27.98 -8.62 12.85
C THR A 40 28.32 -10.01 12.34
N ASN A 41 29.51 -10.48 12.67
CA ASN A 41 29.92 -11.84 12.35
C ASN A 41 29.49 -12.82 13.46
N ALA A 42 28.98 -13.99 13.09
CA ALA A 42 28.55 -14.99 14.07
C ALA A 42 29.77 -15.64 14.76
N PRO A 43 29.74 -15.89 16.09
CA PRO A 43 30.83 -16.55 16.81
C PRO A 43 30.82 -18.08 16.59
N LEU A 44 30.47 -18.53 15.39
CA LEU A 44 30.29 -19.95 15.05
C LEU A 44 31.61 -20.64 14.68
N ALA A 45 32.67 -19.88 14.43
CA ALA A 45 33.98 -20.41 14.11
C ALA A 45 34.95 -20.16 15.26
N THR A 46 35.45 -21.23 15.89
CA THR A 46 36.50 -21.23 16.93
C THR A 46 37.85 -20.62 16.50
N ARG A 47 37.95 -20.07 15.28
CA ARG A 47 39.17 -19.53 14.68
C ARG A 47 39.06 -18.12 14.09
N SER A 48 37.87 -17.50 14.06
CA SER A 48 37.73 -16.12 13.56
C SER A 48 37.55 -15.16 14.72
N THR A 49 38.52 -14.26 14.91
CA THR A 49 38.44 -13.15 15.87
C THR A 49 37.71 -11.92 15.31
N ARG A 50 37.26 -11.96 14.04
CA ARG A 50 36.59 -10.83 13.39
C ARG A 50 35.18 -10.66 13.96
N LEU A 51 34.90 -9.49 14.51
CA LEU A 51 33.58 -9.11 15.04
C LEU A 51 32.59 -8.68 13.95
N LEU A 52 33.10 -8.20 12.81
CA LEU A 52 32.32 -7.69 11.70
C LEU A 52 32.61 -8.46 10.41
N THR A 53 31.60 -8.53 9.54
CA THR A 53 31.65 -9.09 8.20
C THR A 53 30.73 -8.28 7.28
N THR A 54 30.53 -8.71 6.03
CA THR A 54 29.62 -8.07 5.08
C THR A 54 28.46 -8.98 4.71
N THR A 55 27.34 -8.37 4.35
CA THR A 55 26.17 -9.01 3.76
C THR A 55 25.73 -8.20 2.55
N ASN A 56 25.08 -8.85 1.59
CA ASN A 56 24.63 -8.19 0.37
C ASN A 56 23.25 -8.65 -0.09
N ALA A 57 22.83 -8.11 -1.24
CA ALA A 57 21.60 -8.41 -1.96
C ALA A 57 20.32 -8.29 -1.10
N THR A 58 19.33 -9.11 -1.42
CA THR A 58 17.98 -9.02 -0.82
C THR A 58 17.96 -9.38 0.65
N SER A 59 18.92 -10.17 1.14
CA SER A 59 19.04 -10.51 2.56
C SER A 59 19.39 -9.29 3.40
N ALA A 60 20.37 -8.49 2.94
CA ALA A 60 20.75 -7.23 3.59
C ALA A 60 19.59 -6.22 3.59
N ALA A 61 18.87 -6.09 2.48
CA ALA A 61 17.71 -5.22 2.38
C ALA A 61 16.56 -5.69 3.30
N THR A 62 16.31 -7.00 3.37
CA THR A 62 15.24 -7.59 4.20
C THR A 62 15.51 -7.40 5.69
N ALA A 63 16.76 -7.55 6.14
CA ALA A 63 17.14 -7.29 7.52
C ALA A 63 16.84 -5.84 7.93
N GLN A 64 17.09 -4.87 7.03
CA GLN A 64 16.76 -3.46 7.28
C GLN A 64 15.25 -3.21 7.31
N VAL A 65 14.47 -3.82 6.40
CA VAL A 65 12.99 -3.74 6.47
C VAL A 65 12.49 -4.28 7.81
N ALA A 66 13.03 -5.41 8.27
CA ALA A 66 12.62 -6.03 9.53
C ALA A 66 12.92 -5.12 10.73
N ALA A 67 14.09 -4.49 10.75
CA ALA A 67 14.46 -3.52 11.79
C ALA A 67 13.52 -2.29 11.78
N LEU A 68 13.19 -1.75 10.59
CA LEU A 68 12.26 -0.63 10.45
C LEU A 68 10.85 -1.01 10.92
N ALA A 69 10.34 -2.16 10.50
CA ALA A 69 9.03 -2.65 10.93
C ALA A 69 8.97 -2.89 12.45
N ALA A 70 10.04 -3.43 13.03
CA ALA A 70 10.15 -3.61 14.48
C ALA A 70 10.17 -2.27 15.23
N ALA A 71 10.84 -1.24 14.69
CA ALA A 71 10.83 0.10 15.27
C ALA A 71 9.42 0.71 15.25
N VAL A 72 8.71 0.64 14.12
CA VAL A 72 7.30 1.09 14.03
C VAL A 72 6.43 0.37 15.06
N TRP A 73 6.62 -0.94 15.21
CA TRP A 73 5.83 -1.73 16.16
C TRP A 73 6.21 -1.47 17.62
N ALA A 74 7.46 -1.11 17.90
CA ALA A 74 7.91 -0.70 19.22
C ALA A 74 7.32 0.65 19.64
N ASP A 75 7.23 1.61 18.71
CA ASP A 75 6.60 2.91 18.94
C ASP A 75 5.08 2.79 19.10
N TYR A 76 4.46 1.82 18.41
CA TYR A 76 3.02 1.56 18.49
C TYR A 76 2.69 0.08 18.75
N PRO A 77 2.88 -0.42 19.99
CA PRO A 77 2.73 -1.85 20.32
C PRO A 77 1.33 -2.43 20.09
N ALA A 78 0.30 -1.57 20.10
CA ALA A 78 -1.09 -1.96 19.88
C ALA A 78 -1.46 -2.16 18.40
N LEU A 79 -0.58 -1.78 17.45
CA LEU A 79 -0.85 -1.99 16.02
C LEU A 79 -0.81 -3.47 15.67
N ARG A 80 -1.68 -3.84 14.72
CA ARG A 80 -1.69 -5.19 14.14
C ARG A 80 -0.61 -5.33 13.07
N PRO A 81 -0.16 -6.56 12.75
CA PRO A 81 0.91 -6.78 11.78
C PRO A 81 0.57 -6.25 10.37
N GLU A 82 -0.70 -6.32 9.95
CA GLU A 82 -1.16 -5.78 8.67
C GLU A 82 -1.04 -4.25 8.61
N THR A 83 -1.21 -3.57 9.76
CA THR A 83 -1.07 -2.12 9.90
C THR A 83 0.38 -1.71 9.89
N VAL A 84 1.25 -2.41 10.61
CA VAL A 84 2.71 -2.19 10.53
C VAL A 84 3.18 -2.34 9.09
N ARG A 85 2.77 -3.41 8.39
CA ARG A 85 3.10 -3.59 6.96
C ARG A 85 2.55 -2.45 6.10
N ALA A 86 1.32 -1.99 6.37
CA ALA A 86 0.73 -0.87 5.64
C ALA A 86 1.56 0.40 5.82
N LEU A 87 1.89 0.79 7.06
CA LEU A 87 2.67 1.99 7.37
C LEU A 87 4.07 1.95 6.73
N VAL A 88 4.76 0.80 6.82
CA VAL A 88 6.08 0.63 6.18
C VAL A 88 6.01 0.87 4.67
N VAL A 89 5.04 0.26 3.98
CA VAL A 89 4.89 0.43 2.53
C VAL A 89 4.40 1.85 2.20
N HIS A 90 3.47 2.38 2.98
CA HIS A 90 2.88 3.69 2.80
C HIS A 90 3.91 4.82 2.97
N SER A 91 4.90 4.63 3.84
CA SER A 91 6.01 5.57 4.05
C SER A 91 7.02 5.63 2.89
N ALA A 92 6.93 4.72 1.92
CA ALA A 92 7.93 4.61 0.88
C ALA A 92 7.86 5.73 -0.15
N GLU A 93 9.03 6.19 -0.59
CA GLU A 93 9.18 7.19 -1.64
C GLU A 93 10.18 6.68 -2.68
N TRP A 94 9.91 6.97 -3.95
CA TRP A 94 10.88 6.72 -5.00
C TRP A 94 12.03 7.71 -4.90
N SER A 95 13.26 7.20 -4.86
CA SER A 95 14.47 8.03 -4.91
C SER A 95 14.49 8.89 -6.19
N PRO A 96 15.26 9.98 -6.24
CA PRO A 96 15.32 10.85 -7.43
C PRO A 96 15.65 10.09 -8.72
N VAL A 97 16.47 9.03 -8.65
CA VAL A 97 16.80 8.18 -9.79
C VAL A 97 15.60 7.33 -10.22
N MET A 98 14.89 6.72 -9.27
CA MET A 98 13.68 5.93 -9.55
C MET A 98 12.57 6.82 -10.12
N ARG A 99 12.35 7.99 -9.51
CA ARG A 99 11.35 8.99 -9.91
C ARG A 99 11.57 9.45 -11.34
N ARG A 100 12.80 9.81 -11.73
CA ARG A 100 13.13 10.16 -13.13
C ARG A 100 12.74 9.07 -14.13
N ARG A 101 12.90 7.79 -13.79
CA ARG A 101 12.51 6.68 -14.68
C ARG A 101 10.99 6.49 -14.75
N LEU A 102 10.29 6.73 -13.65
CA LEU A 102 8.84 6.71 -13.55
C LEU A 102 8.19 7.87 -14.30
N ASP A 103 8.78 9.06 -14.24
CA ASP A 103 8.28 10.25 -14.94
C ASP A 103 8.53 10.19 -16.46
N ALA A 104 9.59 9.48 -16.87
CA ALA A 104 9.87 9.23 -18.29
C ALA A 104 8.80 8.37 -18.98
N VAL A 105 7.93 7.69 -18.23
CA VAL A 105 6.85 6.87 -18.81
C VAL A 105 5.48 7.54 -18.66
N LYS A 106 4.79 7.70 -19.79
CA LYS A 106 3.52 8.44 -19.88
C LYS A 106 2.26 7.62 -19.59
N SER A 107 2.35 6.30 -19.46
CA SER A 107 1.19 5.43 -19.27
C SER A 107 1.35 4.47 -18.09
N ARG A 108 0.20 4.02 -17.56
CA ARG A 108 0.09 3.15 -16.37
C ARG A 108 0.80 1.80 -16.54
N ARG A 109 0.73 1.20 -17.73
CA ARG A 109 1.30 -0.14 -17.99
C ARG A 109 2.83 -0.21 -17.90
N PRO A 110 3.61 0.73 -18.47
CA PRO A 110 5.04 0.86 -18.19
C PRO A 110 5.37 1.18 -16.72
N ARG A 111 4.58 2.03 -16.05
CA ARG A 111 4.74 2.30 -14.60
C ARG A 111 4.61 1.01 -13.78
N ALA A 112 3.61 0.18 -14.07
CA ALA A 112 3.44 -1.12 -13.42
C ALA A 112 4.66 -2.06 -13.58
N ARG A 113 5.40 -1.96 -14.69
CA ARG A 113 6.67 -2.70 -14.87
C ARG A 113 7.79 -2.16 -13.99
N LEU A 114 7.85 -0.84 -13.77
CA LEU A 114 8.80 -0.23 -12.85
C LEU A 114 8.45 -0.52 -11.38
N LEU A 115 7.16 -0.61 -11.04
CA LEU A 115 6.74 -1.09 -9.72
C LEU A 115 7.21 -2.53 -9.45
N ARG A 116 7.16 -3.41 -10.45
CA ARG A 116 7.73 -4.77 -10.33
C ARG A 116 9.27 -4.79 -10.20
N ARG A 117 9.92 -3.63 -10.17
CA ARG A 117 11.35 -3.47 -9.91
C ARG A 117 11.61 -2.74 -8.58
N TYR A 118 10.83 -1.71 -8.27
CA TYR A 118 11.09 -0.81 -7.14
C TYR A 118 10.05 -0.88 -6.02
N GLY A 119 8.92 -1.56 -6.26
CA GLY A 119 7.73 -1.37 -5.45
C GLY A 119 7.38 0.12 -5.35
N MET A 120 6.96 0.55 -4.16
CA MET A 120 6.72 1.94 -3.81
C MET A 120 7.99 2.74 -3.49
N GLY A 121 9.18 2.13 -3.63
CA GLY A 121 10.46 2.77 -3.37
C GLY A 121 11.02 2.44 -1.99
N VAL A 122 11.68 3.41 -1.37
CA VAL A 122 12.42 3.25 -0.12
C VAL A 122 11.56 3.76 1.04
N PRO A 123 11.22 2.93 2.04
CA PRO A 123 10.46 3.35 3.22
C PRO A 123 11.28 4.29 4.11
N ASP A 124 10.57 5.09 4.90
CA ASP A 124 11.17 6.04 5.83
C ASP A 124 10.51 5.90 7.22
N LEU A 125 11.31 5.71 8.26
CA LEU A 125 10.81 5.45 9.61
C LEU A 125 10.06 6.66 10.17
N THR A 126 10.54 7.88 9.91
CA THR A 126 9.90 9.10 10.39
C THR A 126 8.51 9.24 9.79
N ARG A 127 8.37 9.02 8.47
CA ARG A 127 7.07 9.04 7.78
C ARG A 127 6.16 7.88 8.16
N ALA A 128 6.72 6.73 8.55
CA ALA A 128 5.93 5.59 9.01
C ALA A 128 5.34 5.81 10.42
N THR A 129 5.95 6.70 11.22
CA THR A 129 5.61 6.90 12.64
C THR A 129 5.08 8.30 12.94
N ARG A 130 5.23 9.29 12.04
CA ARG A 130 4.87 10.67 12.34
C ARG A 130 4.04 11.27 11.22
N SER A 131 3.00 12.01 11.62
CA SER A 131 2.35 13.00 10.77
C SER A 131 3.10 14.32 10.88
N ALA A 132 3.14 15.10 9.80
CA ALA A 132 3.67 16.46 9.80
C ALA A 132 2.52 17.46 9.60
N THR A 133 2.76 18.75 9.84
CA THR A 133 1.76 19.82 9.70
C THR A 133 1.14 19.87 8.29
N ASP A 134 1.94 19.57 7.27
CA ASP A 134 1.59 19.49 5.84
C ASP A 134 1.29 18.04 5.37
N ALA A 135 1.31 17.07 6.29
CA ALA A 135 1.10 15.66 6.00
C ALA A 135 0.27 14.96 7.09
N LEU A 136 -1.03 14.84 6.83
CA LEU A 136 -1.96 14.10 7.68
C LEU A 136 -1.96 12.62 7.28
N THR A 137 -1.75 11.71 8.24
CA THR A 137 -1.94 10.26 8.06
C THR A 137 -3.11 9.75 8.91
N LEU A 138 -4.08 9.10 8.27
CA LEU A 138 -5.21 8.42 8.91
C LEU A 138 -4.99 6.91 8.86
N VAL A 139 -5.25 6.23 9.97
CA VAL A 139 -5.10 4.77 10.10
C VAL A 139 -6.40 4.19 10.65
N ALA A 140 -7.05 3.33 9.87
CA ALA A 140 -8.19 2.53 10.30
C ALA A 140 -7.79 1.05 10.40
N GLN A 141 -8.17 0.40 11.49
CA GLN A 141 -8.03 -1.04 11.71
C GLN A 141 -9.40 -1.62 11.99
N ASP A 142 -9.81 -2.62 11.20
CA ASP A 142 -11.17 -3.15 11.32
C ASP A 142 -11.21 -4.66 11.01
N VAL A 143 -12.39 -5.25 11.14
CA VAL A 143 -12.68 -6.65 10.87
C VAL A 143 -13.91 -6.72 9.97
N ILE A 144 -13.75 -7.24 8.75
CA ILE A 144 -14.83 -7.40 7.77
C ILE A 144 -15.27 -8.86 7.68
N HIS A 145 -16.57 -9.13 7.62
CA HIS A 145 -17.15 -10.44 7.33
C HIS A 145 -17.54 -10.45 5.83
N PRO A 146 -16.67 -10.99 4.97
CA PRO A 146 -16.73 -10.68 3.54
C PRO A 146 -17.90 -11.36 2.81
N PHE A 147 -18.26 -12.58 3.18
CA PHE A 147 -19.30 -13.35 2.50
C PHE A 147 -20.31 -13.98 3.48
N GLU A 148 -21.49 -14.24 2.96
CA GLU A 148 -22.55 -15.03 3.59
C GLU A 148 -23.25 -15.81 2.48
N GLU A 149 -23.42 -17.12 2.64
CA GLU A 149 -24.07 -17.99 1.65
C GLU A 149 -23.53 -17.86 0.20
N GLY A 150 -22.24 -17.55 0.04
CA GLY A 150 -21.61 -17.40 -1.26
C GLY A 150 -21.95 -16.08 -1.99
N VAL A 151 -22.55 -15.10 -1.31
CA VAL A 151 -22.71 -13.72 -1.77
C VAL A 151 -21.89 -12.77 -0.90
N MET A 152 -21.69 -11.53 -1.38
CA MET A 152 -21.02 -10.49 -0.59
C MET A 152 -21.92 -10.07 0.58
N ARG A 153 -21.33 -9.97 1.78
CA ARG A 153 -22.05 -9.62 3.01
C ARG A 153 -21.79 -8.18 3.43
N GLU A 154 -20.53 -7.84 3.74
CA GLU A 154 -20.18 -6.51 4.25
C GLU A 154 -19.40 -5.66 3.25
N ILE A 155 -19.63 -4.35 3.32
CA ILE A 155 -18.81 -3.28 2.75
C ILE A 155 -18.58 -2.29 3.88
N HIS A 156 -17.33 -1.90 4.11
CA HIS A 156 -17.00 -0.89 5.11
C HIS A 156 -16.84 0.45 4.41
N PHE A 157 -17.67 1.42 4.79
CA PHE A 157 -17.51 2.81 4.39
C PHE A 157 -16.80 3.56 5.51
N HIS A 158 -15.70 4.23 5.17
CA HIS A 158 -14.96 5.09 6.09
C HIS A 158 -15.17 6.53 5.67
N ASP A 159 -15.78 7.30 6.56
CA ASP A 159 -15.83 8.76 6.42
C ASP A 159 -14.42 9.31 6.62
N LEU A 160 -14.05 10.23 5.73
CA LEU A 160 -12.75 10.85 5.73
C LEU A 160 -12.91 12.23 6.38
N PRO A 161 -12.35 12.45 7.59
CA PRO A 161 -12.40 13.73 8.28
C PRO A 161 -11.40 14.69 7.64
N TRP A 162 -11.63 15.02 6.37
CA TRP A 162 -10.81 16.00 5.67
C TRP A 162 -11.01 17.38 6.29
N PRO A 163 -9.93 18.19 6.38
CA PRO A 163 -10.05 19.57 6.80
C PRO A 163 -10.63 20.37 5.62
N THR A 164 -11.93 20.20 5.35
CA THR A 164 -12.61 20.66 4.15
C THR A 164 -12.41 22.15 3.93
N ASP A 165 -12.47 22.95 5.00
CA ASP A 165 -12.26 24.40 4.95
C ASP A 165 -10.82 24.74 4.51
N VAL A 166 -9.81 24.09 5.10
CA VAL A 166 -8.40 24.31 4.74
C VAL A 166 -8.10 23.84 3.31
N LEU A 167 -8.67 22.71 2.90
CA LEU A 167 -8.53 22.22 1.52
C LEU A 167 -9.27 23.12 0.52
N ALA A 168 -10.41 23.71 0.91
CA ALA A 168 -11.13 24.66 0.08
C ALA A 168 -10.33 25.96 -0.11
N ASP A 169 -9.68 26.45 0.94
CA ASP A 169 -8.81 27.64 0.88
C ASP A 169 -7.60 27.45 -0.05
N LEU A 170 -7.08 26.22 -0.13
CA LEU A 170 -6.02 25.85 -1.07
C LEU A 170 -6.48 25.82 -2.54
N ALA A 171 -7.79 25.88 -2.79
CA ALA A 171 -8.40 25.98 -4.10
C ALA A 171 -7.86 24.97 -5.14
N GLU A 172 -7.27 25.47 -6.22
CA GLU A 172 -6.74 24.70 -7.36
C GLU A 172 -5.36 24.08 -7.09
N THR A 173 -4.82 24.23 -5.87
CA THR A 173 -3.52 23.67 -5.50
C THR A 173 -3.53 22.16 -5.69
N GLN A 174 -2.51 21.64 -6.36
CA GLN A 174 -2.38 20.21 -6.59
C GLN A 174 -1.95 19.50 -5.31
N VAL A 175 -2.79 18.59 -4.84
CA VAL A 175 -2.55 17.78 -3.64
C VAL A 175 -2.39 16.31 -4.02
N ARG A 176 -1.77 15.55 -3.11
CA ARG A 176 -1.59 14.12 -3.25
C ARG A 176 -2.32 13.39 -2.14
N LEU A 177 -3.16 12.43 -2.49
CA LEU A 177 -3.70 11.42 -1.58
C LEU A 177 -3.01 10.10 -1.86
N ARG A 178 -2.39 9.49 -0.85
CA ARG A 178 -1.93 8.09 -0.93
C ARG A 178 -2.91 7.22 -0.16
N VAL A 179 -3.21 6.05 -0.72
CA VAL A 179 -4.01 5.02 -0.05
C VAL A 179 -3.22 3.72 -0.02
N THR A 180 -3.24 3.03 1.11
CA THR A 180 -2.65 1.69 1.28
C THR A 180 -3.62 0.82 2.07
N LEU A 181 -4.14 -0.23 1.43
CA LEU A 181 -4.95 -1.28 2.04
C LEU A 181 -4.09 -2.53 2.21
N SER A 182 -4.06 -3.08 3.43
CA SER A 182 -3.24 -4.23 3.81
C SER A 182 -4.07 -5.22 4.61
N TYR A 183 -4.03 -6.50 4.24
CA TYR A 183 -4.70 -7.58 4.95
C TYR A 183 -3.94 -8.91 4.73
N PHE A 184 -4.20 -9.93 5.54
CA PHE A 184 -3.62 -11.25 5.30
C PHE A 184 -4.66 -12.20 4.74
N ILE A 185 -4.28 -12.92 3.68
CA ILE A 185 -5.10 -13.98 3.11
C ILE A 185 -4.82 -15.29 3.83
N GLU A 186 -5.83 -16.16 3.86
CA GLU A 186 -5.65 -17.52 4.31
C GLU A 186 -5.14 -18.39 3.14
N PRO A 187 -4.07 -19.20 3.33
CA PRO A 187 -3.45 -20.02 2.28
C PRO A 187 -4.27 -21.27 1.92
N ASN A 188 -4.19 -21.72 0.66
CA ASN A 188 -4.98 -22.89 0.21
C ASN A 188 -4.19 -24.12 0.51
N PRO A 189 -4.77 -25.11 1.20
CA PRO A 189 -4.24 -26.46 1.09
C PRO A 189 -4.33 -27.02 -0.34
N GLY A 190 -5.27 -26.54 -1.18
CA GLY A 190 -5.42 -26.99 -2.58
C GLY A 190 -4.54 -26.24 -3.59
N ARG A 191 -3.76 -26.96 -4.43
CA ARG A 191 -2.90 -26.37 -5.49
C ARG A 191 -3.64 -25.64 -6.62
N ARG A 192 -4.98 -25.65 -6.62
CA ARG A 192 -5.82 -25.14 -7.72
C ARG A 192 -7.07 -24.47 -7.15
N GLY A 193 -7.55 -23.44 -7.83
CA GLY A 193 -8.86 -22.85 -7.56
C GLY A 193 -9.99 -23.86 -7.79
N TRP A 194 -11.03 -23.78 -6.96
CA TRP A 194 -12.10 -24.78 -6.92
C TRP A 194 -13.04 -24.67 -8.11
N ARG A 195 -13.51 -23.46 -8.45
CA ARG A 195 -14.33 -23.24 -9.65
C ARG A 195 -13.52 -22.78 -10.86
N ARG A 196 -12.42 -22.04 -10.65
CA ARG A 196 -11.63 -21.45 -11.73
C ARG A 196 -10.15 -21.84 -11.63
N ARG A 197 -9.51 -22.10 -12.78
CA ARG A 197 -8.09 -22.53 -12.86
C ARG A 197 -7.10 -21.57 -12.18
N HIS A 198 -7.49 -20.31 -11.96
CA HIS A 198 -6.67 -19.24 -11.39
C HIS A 198 -7.18 -18.65 -10.06
N SER A 199 -8.16 -19.25 -9.37
CA SER A 199 -8.62 -18.67 -8.08
C SER A 199 -7.70 -19.09 -6.93
N TYR A 200 -6.93 -18.14 -6.37
CA TYR A 200 -6.56 -18.21 -4.95
C TYR A 200 -6.14 -16.87 -4.30
N ALA A 201 -7.12 -16.16 -3.78
CA ALA A 201 -7.03 -15.37 -2.55
C ALA A 201 -8.28 -15.72 -1.72
N SER A 202 -8.24 -15.62 -0.38
CA SER A 202 -9.36 -16.01 0.49
C SER A 202 -10.63 -15.22 0.27
N HIS A 203 -10.54 -13.92 0.48
CA HIS A 203 -11.68 -13.01 0.49
C HIS A 203 -11.35 -11.68 -0.18
N GLY A 204 -10.32 -11.68 -1.04
CA GLY A 204 -9.53 -10.51 -1.45
C GLY A 204 -10.24 -9.16 -1.31
N LEU A 205 -9.67 -8.23 -0.56
CA LEU A 205 -10.23 -6.89 -0.40
C LEU A 205 -9.73 -5.93 -1.48
N ARG A 206 -10.57 -4.94 -1.79
CA ARG A 206 -10.29 -3.77 -2.64
C ARG A 206 -10.72 -2.51 -1.92
N PHE A 207 -10.25 -1.37 -2.41
CA PHE A 207 -10.76 -0.07 -2.01
C PHE A 207 -11.31 0.70 -3.22
N ASP A 208 -12.21 1.64 -2.95
CA ASP A 208 -12.66 2.64 -3.91
C ASP A 208 -12.91 3.96 -3.20
N LEU A 209 -12.55 5.07 -3.85
CA LEU A 209 -12.71 6.41 -3.31
C LEU A 209 -13.95 7.04 -3.94
N ARG A 210 -14.75 7.74 -3.12
CA ARG A 210 -15.86 8.52 -3.63
C ARG A 210 -15.33 9.61 -4.59
N THR A 211 -15.99 9.84 -5.72
CA THR A 211 -15.68 10.96 -6.62
C THR A 211 -16.27 12.26 -6.08
N ALA A 212 -15.69 13.42 -6.42
CA ALA A 212 -16.19 14.69 -5.92
C ALA A 212 -17.62 15.01 -6.35
N THR A 213 -18.07 14.48 -7.48
CA THR A 213 -19.39 14.80 -8.06
C THR A 213 -20.45 13.74 -7.75
N GLU A 214 -20.10 12.60 -7.15
CA GLU A 214 -21.07 11.54 -6.88
C GLU A 214 -21.66 11.65 -5.48
N SER A 215 -22.97 11.37 -5.38
CA SER A 215 -23.66 11.21 -4.11
C SER A 215 -23.23 9.92 -3.41
N GLN A 216 -23.47 9.82 -2.10
CA GLN A 216 -23.22 8.59 -1.35
C GLN A 216 -23.99 7.39 -1.93
N GLY A 217 -25.26 7.58 -2.30
CA GLY A 217 -26.07 6.52 -2.89
C GLY A 217 -25.60 6.08 -4.29
N ASP A 218 -25.05 7.00 -5.09
CA ASP A 218 -24.49 6.64 -6.40
C ASP A 218 -23.12 5.94 -6.25
N PHE A 219 -22.33 6.33 -5.24
CA PHE A 219 -21.10 5.65 -4.87
C PHE A 219 -21.37 4.17 -4.49
N GLU A 220 -22.36 3.93 -3.65
CA GLU A 220 -22.79 2.56 -3.27
C GLU A 220 -23.23 1.73 -4.48
N LYS A 221 -24.04 2.31 -5.38
CA LYS A 221 -24.47 1.63 -6.61
C LYS A 221 -23.28 1.29 -7.51
N ARG A 222 -22.34 2.23 -7.69
CA ARG A 222 -21.13 2.03 -8.50
C ARG A 222 -20.26 0.93 -7.92
N LEU A 223 -20.13 0.86 -6.60
CA LEU A 223 -19.35 -0.15 -5.91
C LEU A 223 -19.94 -1.55 -6.09
N ASN A 224 -21.26 -1.69 -5.92
CA ASN A 224 -21.97 -2.94 -6.14
C ASN A 224 -21.79 -3.45 -7.58
N GLN A 225 -21.91 -2.55 -8.57
CA GLN A 225 -21.66 -2.90 -9.98
C GLN A 225 -20.21 -3.32 -10.22
N LYS A 226 -19.24 -2.65 -9.59
CA LYS A 226 -17.81 -2.98 -9.71
C LYS A 226 -17.48 -4.34 -9.10
N ALA A 227 -18.03 -4.66 -7.93
CA ALA A 227 -17.88 -5.96 -7.27
C ALA A 227 -18.42 -7.10 -8.15
N LEU A 228 -19.61 -6.90 -8.75
CA LEU A 228 -20.22 -7.84 -9.71
C LEU A 228 -19.36 -8.01 -10.97
N ALA A 229 -18.87 -6.91 -11.55
CA ALA A 229 -18.05 -6.97 -12.77
C ALA A 229 -16.72 -7.72 -12.57
N GLU A 230 -16.04 -7.50 -11.42
CA GLU A 230 -14.79 -8.21 -11.09
C GLU A 230 -15.03 -9.71 -10.88
N GLU A 231 -16.18 -10.09 -10.30
CA GLU A 231 -16.61 -11.48 -10.20
C GLU A 231 -16.84 -12.13 -11.58
N GLU A 232 -17.50 -11.42 -12.49
CA GLU A 232 -17.77 -11.91 -13.84
C GLU A 232 -16.56 -11.80 -14.80
N GLN A 233 -15.41 -11.28 -14.32
CA GLN A 233 -14.24 -10.92 -15.13
C GLN A 233 -14.60 -10.02 -16.31
N ARG A 234 -15.67 -9.23 -16.18
CA ARG A 234 -16.06 -8.28 -17.20
C ARG A 234 -15.09 -7.10 -17.15
N PRO A 235 -14.59 -6.63 -18.30
CA PRO A 235 -13.81 -5.40 -18.33
C PRO A 235 -14.69 -4.27 -17.79
N THR A 236 -14.29 -3.67 -16.66
CA THR A 236 -14.97 -2.52 -16.10
C THR A 236 -14.76 -1.33 -17.01
N THR A 237 -15.81 -0.88 -17.71
CA THR A 237 -15.84 0.37 -18.49
C THR A 237 -16.06 1.61 -17.63
N SER A 238 -16.28 1.45 -16.32
CA SER A 238 -16.38 2.56 -15.38
C SER A 238 -15.07 3.36 -15.39
N GLY A 239 -15.16 4.61 -15.87
CA GLY A 239 -14.02 5.50 -16.08
C GLY A 239 -13.08 5.48 -14.87
N THR A 240 -11.86 5.00 -15.09
CA THR A 240 -10.82 5.11 -14.07
C THR A 240 -10.59 6.59 -13.83
N ASP A 241 -10.82 7.06 -12.62
CA ASP A 241 -10.47 8.42 -12.23
C ASP A 241 -9.02 8.71 -12.71
N ALA A 242 -8.90 9.78 -13.51
CA ALA A 242 -7.66 10.15 -14.16
C ALA A 242 -6.57 10.53 -13.13
N GLY A 243 -6.98 10.93 -11.92
CA GLY A 243 -6.08 11.29 -10.82
C GLY A 243 -5.25 10.13 -10.28
N TRP A 244 -5.68 8.87 -10.46
CA TRP A 244 -4.89 7.71 -10.00
C TRP A 244 -3.63 7.49 -10.84
N TYR A 245 -2.49 7.48 -10.16
CA TYR A 245 -1.16 7.32 -10.74
C TYR A 245 -0.94 5.93 -11.36
N LEU A 246 -1.43 4.89 -10.69
CA LEU A 246 -1.33 3.49 -11.13
C LEU A 246 -2.65 3.00 -11.75
N GLY A 247 -3.77 3.35 -11.14
CA GLY A 247 -5.12 3.13 -11.64
C GLY A 247 -5.66 1.70 -11.45
N THR A 248 -6.87 1.47 -11.98
CA THR A 248 -7.67 0.26 -11.71
C THR A 248 -6.94 -1.05 -11.98
N GLU A 249 -6.15 -1.16 -13.06
CA GLU A 249 -5.42 -2.41 -13.38
C GLU A 249 -4.42 -2.79 -12.28
N HIS A 250 -3.83 -1.81 -11.59
CA HIS A 250 -2.97 -2.07 -10.45
C HIS A 250 -3.78 -2.37 -9.18
N GLN A 251 -4.83 -1.59 -8.93
CA GLN A 251 -5.70 -1.75 -7.76
C GLN A 251 -6.45 -3.09 -7.74
N SER A 252 -6.76 -3.65 -8.92
CA SER A 252 -7.39 -4.98 -9.07
C SER A 252 -6.38 -6.11 -9.26
N ALA A 253 -5.08 -5.83 -9.21
CA ALA A 253 -4.06 -6.85 -9.33
C ALA A 253 -4.16 -7.87 -8.19
N PRO A 254 -3.76 -9.13 -8.41
CA PRO A 254 -3.72 -10.12 -7.33
C PRO A 254 -2.82 -9.66 -6.18
N GLY A 255 -3.19 -9.92 -4.94
CA GLY A 255 -2.40 -9.54 -3.78
C GLY A 255 -3.25 -9.28 -2.56
N CYS A 256 -2.56 -9.05 -1.43
CA CYS A 256 -3.17 -8.73 -0.14
C CYS A 256 -2.68 -7.38 0.42
N LEU A 257 -2.06 -6.59 -0.46
CA LEU A 257 -1.55 -5.26 -0.21
C LEU A 257 -1.79 -4.46 -1.49
N HIS A 258 -2.57 -3.40 -1.39
CA HIS A 258 -2.96 -2.55 -2.51
C HIS A 258 -2.62 -1.13 -2.15
N THR A 259 -1.93 -0.42 -3.03
CA THR A 259 -1.58 0.96 -2.80
C THR A 259 -1.60 1.74 -4.10
N ASP A 260 -2.09 2.98 -4.03
CA ASP A 260 -2.09 3.88 -5.17
C ASP A 260 -1.99 5.32 -4.67
N ILE A 261 -1.64 6.21 -5.58
CA ILE A 261 -1.46 7.62 -5.35
C ILE A 261 -2.43 8.33 -6.26
N TRP A 262 -3.34 9.10 -5.67
CA TRP A 262 -4.22 10.00 -6.39
C TRP A 262 -3.65 11.42 -6.33
N THR A 263 -3.74 12.13 -7.45
CA THR A 263 -3.39 13.55 -7.56
C THR A 263 -4.57 14.30 -8.17
N GLY A 264 -4.91 15.45 -7.58
CA GLY A 264 -5.94 16.35 -8.07
C GLY A 264 -5.92 17.67 -7.31
N THR A 265 -6.94 18.50 -7.49
CA THR A 265 -7.04 19.79 -6.81
C THR A 265 -7.47 19.60 -5.35
N ALA A 266 -7.11 20.54 -4.48
CA ALA A 266 -7.49 20.50 -3.07
C ALA A 266 -9.02 20.53 -2.90
N ILE A 267 -9.74 21.33 -3.70
CA ILE A 267 -11.21 21.33 -3.74
C ILE A 267 -11.79 19.97 -4.18
N ASP A 268 -11.21 19.33 -5.19
CA ASP A 268 -11.66 17.99 -5.61
C ASP A 268 -11.49 17.00 -4.46
N LEU A 269 -10.33 17.01 -3.78
CA LEU A 269 -10.10 16.15 -2.63
C LEU A 269 -11.05 16.42 -1.46
N ALA A 270 -11.34 17.69 -1.16
CA ALA A 270 -12.26 18.11 -0.10
C ALA A 270 -13.67 17.52 -0.30
N ASN A 271 -14.11 17.39 -1.55
CA ASN A 271 -15.41 16.82 -1.89
C ASN A 271 -15.42 15.27 -1.90
N ARG A 272 -14.27 14.62 -1.74
CA ARG A 272 -14.11 13.16 -1.71
C ARG A 272 -14.07 12.65 -0.28
N GLY A 273 -15.20 12.80 0.41
CA GLY A 273 -15.30 12.55 1.85
C GLY A 273 -15.46 11.10 2.31
N ALA A 274 -15.39 10.11 1.41
CA ALA A 274 -15.56 8.70 1.81
C ALA A 274 -14.71 7.74 0.97
N ILE A 275 -14.22 6.69 1.62
CA ILE A 275 -13.55 5.55 0.99
C ILE A 275 -14.22 4.24 1.44
N ALA A 276 -14.41 3.32 0.50
CA ALA A 276 -14.99 2.02 0.78
C ALA A 276 -13.93 0.92 0.74
N VAL A 277 -14.05 -0.07 1.62
CA VAL A 277 -13.34 -1.35 1.55
C VAL A 277 -14.37 -2.45 1.35
N TYR A 278 -14.17 -3.26 0.31
CA TYR A 278 -15.13 -4.30 -0.08
C TYR A 278 -14.41 -5.59 -0.51
N PRO A 279 -15.02 -6.75 -0.27
CA PRO A 279 -14.47 -8.03 -0.69
C PRO A 279 -14.75 -8.28 -2.17
N VAL A 280 -13.82 -8.97 -2.80
CA VAL A 280 -13.97 -9.56 -4.13
C VAL A 280 -13.75 -11.06 -4.05
N THR A 281 -14.08 -11.76 -5.13
CA THR A 281 -14.12 -13.21 -5.17
C THR A 281 -12.86 -13.91 -4.61
N GLY A 282 -13.06 -15.09 -4.04
CA GLY A 282 -12.02 -15.88 -3.42
C GLY A 282 -12.55 -17.24 -2.99
N TRP A 283 -11.67 -18.10 -2.45
CA TRP A 283 -12.08 -19.47 -2.12
C TRP A 283 -13.03 -19.53 -0.93
N TRP A 284 -13.07 -18.53 -0.04
CA TRP A 284 -14.10 -18.44 1.00
C TRP A 284 -15.49 -18.38 0.37
N LYS A 285 -15.66 -17.56 -0.68
CA LYS A 285 -16.89 -17.48 -1.47
C LYS A 285 -17.16 -18.73 -2.32
N GLU A 286 -16.12 -19.29 -2.96
CA GLU A 286 -16.28 -20.45 -3.87
C GLU A 286 -16.51 -21.78 -3.13
N ASN A 287 -16.17 -21.89 -1.84
CA ASN A 287 -16.30 -23.10 -1.06
C ASN A 287 -17.02 -22.86 0.29
N PRO A 288 -18.36 -22.82 0.28
CA PRO A 288 -19.16 -22.59 1.49
C PRO A 288 -18.85 -23.57 2.63
N THR A 289 -18.46 -24.82 2.32
CA THR A 289 -18.14 -25.82 3.36
C THR A 289 -16.88 -25.52 4.17
N ARG A 290 -16.03 -24.63 3.67
CA ARG A 290 -14.79 -24.20 4.34
C ARG A 290 -14.72 -22.68 4.47
N ASP A 291 -15.85 -22.00 4.24
CA ASP A 291 -15.93 -20.56 4.41
C ASP A 291 -15.62 -20.21 5.87
N ARG A 292 -14.84 -19.15 6.05
CA ARG A 292 -14.42 -18.62 7.35
C ARG A 292 -14.79 -17.15 7.51
N SER A 293 -15.70 -16.66 6.66
CA SER A 293 -16.15 -15.27 6.69
C SER A 293 -16.71 -14.87 8.04
N ASP A 294 -17.37 -15.78 8.77
CA ASP A 294 -17.90 -15.54 10.12
C ASP A 294 -16.83 -15.30 11.20
N HIS A 295 -15.57 -15.69 10.97
CA HIS A 295 -14.48 -15.34 11.88
C HIS A 295 -13.99 -13.90 11.71
N GLY A 296 -14.39 -13.25 10.61
CA GLY A 296 -13.93 -11.93 10.24
C GLY A 296 -12.50 -11.94 9.69
N ALA A 297 -12.26 -11.05 8.72
CA ALA A 297 -10.96 -10.79 8.14
C ALA A 297 -10.47 -9.42 8.60
N ARG A 298 -9.29 -9.40 9.23
CA ARG A 298 -8.67 -8.15 9.67
C ARG A 298 -8.03 -7.43 8.49
N TYR A 299 -8.18 -6.11 8.45
CA TYR A 299 -7.47 -5.26 7.52
C TYR A 299 -7.03 -3.96 8.17
N ALA A 300 -6.07 -3.31 7.52
CA ALA A 300 -5.63 -1.97 7.80
C ALA A 300 -5.77 -1.10 6.56
N LEU A 301 -6.33 0.08 6.74
CA LEU A 301 -6.45 1.12 5.73
C LEU A 301 -5.66 2.34 6.20
N VAL A 302 -4.66 2.74 5.42
CA VAL A 302 -3.83 3.92 5.69
C VAL A 302 -4.02 4.91 4.55
N LEU A 303 -4.37 6.15 4.90
CA LEU A 303 -4.46 7.25 3.95
C LEU A 303 -3.54 8.38 4.38
N SER A 304 -2.87 9.04 3.44
CA SER A 304 -2.16 10.28 3.73
C SER A 304 -2.47 11.36 2.70
N ILE A 305 -2.69 12.58 3.17
CA ILE A 305 -2.72 13.77 2.32
C ILE A 305 -1.37 14.46 2.41
N THR A 306 -0.86 14.92 1.28
CA THR A 306 0.31 15.79 1.23
C THR A 306 0.01 16.95 0.30
N THR A 307 0.20 18.17 0.80
CA THR A 307 0.15 19.39 0.01
C THR A 307 1.57 19.75 -0.46
N PRO A 308 1.74 20.59 -1.49
CA PRO A 308 3.01 21.27 -1.73
C PRO A 308 3.43 22.05 -0.47
N GLU A 309 4.72 22.40 -0.33
CA GLU A 309 5.33 23.15 0.80
C GLU A 309 4.80 24.60 0.95
N THR A 310 3.49 24.79 0.80
CA THR A 310 2.72 25.90 1.32
C THR A 310 2.42 25.61 2.78
N ASN A 311 2.65 26.58 3.68
CA ASN A 311 2.40 26.57 5.14
C ASN A 311 0.92 26.31 5.56
N ALA A 312 0.17 25.47 4.84
CA ALA A 312 -1.19 25.11 5.19
C ALA A 312 -1.17 23.97 6.20
N ASP A 313 -1.60 24.26 7.42
CA ASP A 313 -1.77 23.27 8.47
C ASP A 313 -3.03 22.43 8.21
N ILE A 314 -2.83 21.26 7.61
CA ILE A 314 -3.89 20.28 7.36
C ILE A 314 -4.05 19.29 8.51
N TRP A 315 -3.13 19.29 9.48
CA TRP A 315 -3.12 18.32 10.56
C TRP A 315 -3.97 18.77 11.75
N THR A 316 -3.77 20.00 12.24
CA THR A 316 -4.44 20.53 13.43
C THR A 316 -5.97 20.50 13.34
N PRO A 317 -6.61 20.91 12.21
CA PRO A 317 -8.07 20.89 12.13
C PRO A 317 -8.63 19.47 12.24
N VAL A 318 -7.94 18.49 11.66
CA VAL A 318 -8.36 17.08 11.75
C VAL A 318 -8.14 16.52 13.14
N ALA A 319 -6.98 16.79 13.75
CA ALA A 319 -6.69 16.37 15.12
C ALA A 319 -7.76 16.84 16.11
N GLN A 320 -8.23 18.09 15.97
CA GLN A 320 -9.34 18.64 16.75
C GLN A 320 -10.67 17.89 16.48
N GLN A 321 -11.00 17.63 15.20
CA GLN A 321 -12.24 16.94 14.82
C GLN A 321 -12.31 15.51 15.41
N ILE A 322 -11.18 14.80 15.47
CA ILE A 322 -11.12 13.43 16.01
C ILE A 322 -10.76 13.37 17.51
N GLY A 323 -10.67 14.53 18.18
CA GLY A 323 -10.47 14.63 19.62
C GLY A 323 -9.06 14.28 20.11
N ILE A 324 -8.04 14.41 19.26
CA ILE A 324 -6.64 14.25 19.68
C ILE A 324 -6.17 15.55 20.37
N PRO A 325 -5.61 15.46 21.59
CA PRO A 325 -5.03 16.63 22.26
C PRO A 325 -3.89 17.22 21.43
N VAL A 326 -4.04 18.48 21.01
CA VAL A 326 -2.98 19.24 20.33
C VAL A 326 -2.11 19.89 21.40
N ALA A 327 -0.90 19.37 21.62
CA ALA A 327 0.07 20.00 22.51
C ALA A 327 0.63 21.26 21.85
N ILE A 328 0.38 22.42 22.44
CA ILE A 328 0.97 23.69 22.01
C ILE A 328 2.32 23.81 22.71
N GLU A 329 3.43 23.66 21.98
CA GLU A 329 4.74 24.06 22.50
C GLU A 329 4.75 25.58 22.66
N THR A 330 4.95 26.07 23.89
CA THR A 330 5.01 27.50 24.24
C THR A 330 6.44 27.99 24.29
#